data_AF-A0A965QQW6-F1
#
_entry.id   AF-A0A965QQW6-F1
#
_cell.length_a   1.000
_cell.length_b   1.000
_cell.length_c   1.000
_cell.angle_alpha   90.00
_cell.angle_beta   90.00
_cell.angle_gamma   90.00
#
_symmetry.space_group_name_H-M   'P 1'
#
loop_
_entity.id
_entity.type
_entity.pdbx_description
1 polymer ?
#
loop_
_entity_poly.entity_id
_entity_poly.type
_entity_poly.pdbx_seq_one_letter_code
_entity_poly.pdbx_strand_id
1 'polypeptide(L)'
;MPIRLQLLLFGVIGNILVAAIFIFSFGYRENIQEESSNESLLSLYESAWYQTYNKSFDAMAKWLPITGENASYWDPNSEIFLDEVASSNIFTNPLLDTISADRIGDAQYLIELFFEEELDYGNLSYVMAYFPSGERIYCG
;
A
#
# COMPACT_ATOMS: atom_id res chain seq x y z
N MET A 1 -26.78 22.87 67.68
CA MET A 1 -26.44 21.47 67.29
C MET A 1 -25.22 21.02 68.09
N PRO A 2 -25.15 19.77 68.56
CA PRO A 2 -24.01 19.28 69.33
C PRO A 2 -22.77 19.18 68.43
N ILE A 3 -21.61 19.61 68.94
CA ILE A 3 -20.31 19.68 68.22
C ILE A 3 -19.90 18.38 67.52
N ARG A 4 -20.30 17.23 68.07
CA ARG A 4 -20.05 15.90 67.47
C ARG A 4 -20.77 15.71 66.12
N LEU A 5 -21.97 16.28 65.98
CA LEU A 5 -22.74 16.20 64.74
C LEU A 5 -22.09 17.06 63.65
N GLN A 6 -21.60 18.26 64.00
CA GLN A 6 -20.92 19.15 63.05
C GLN A 6 -19.62 18.57 62.51
N LEU A 7 -18.81 17.93 63.37
CA LEU A 7 -17.56 17.26 62.96
C LEU A 7 -17.83 16.11 61.98
N LEU A 8 -18.86 15.31 62.23
CA LEU A 8 -19.25 14.20 61.36
C LEU A 8 -19.77 14.71 60.01
N LEU A 9 -20.55 15.78 60.01
CA LEU A 9 -21.10 16.41 58.82
C LEU A 9 -20.00 17.01 57.93
N PHE A 10 -18.99 17.67 58.53
CA PHE A 10 -17.84 18.20 57.79
C PHE A 10 -17.00 17.09 57.14
N GLY A 11 -16.79 15.98 57.84
CA GLY A 11 -16.08 14.81 57.30
C GLY A 11 -16.80 14.18 56.11
N VAL A 12 -18.13 14.02 56.20
CA VAL A 12 -18.94 13.44 55.11
C VAL A 12 -18.96 14.38 53.89
N ILE A 13 -19.19 15.69 54.09
CA ILE A 13 -19.19 16.67 52.99
C ILE A 13 -17.82 16.71 52.30
N GLY A 14 -16.73 16.71 53.05
CA GLY A 14 -15.38 16.72 52.49
C GLY A 14 -15.12 15.51 51.57
N ASN A 15 -15.53 14.31 51.99
CA ASN A 15 -15.37 13.11 51.18
C ASN A 15 -16.24 13.12 49.92
N ILE A 16 -17.47 13.63 50.00
CA ILE A 16 -18.35 13.79 48.82
C ILE A 16 -17.74 14.76 47.82
N LEU A 17 -17.17 15.86 48.30
CA LEU A 17 -16.54 16.87 47.46
C LEU A 17 -15.31 16.31 46.74
N VAL A 18 -14.48 15.54 47.46
CA VAL A 18 -13.34 14.82 46.87
C VAL A 18 -13.81 13.82 45.81
N ALA A 19 -14.83 13.01 46.11
CA ALA A 19 -15.38 12.05 45.16
C ALA A 19 -15.93 12.71 43.89
N ALA A 20 -16.62 13.86 44.02
CA ALA A 20 -17.14 14.61 42.90
C ALA A 20 -16.03 15.15 41.98
N ILE A 21 -14.94 15.67 42.57
CA ILE A 21 -13.77 16.14 41.80
C ILE A 21 -13.12 14.99 41.05
N PHE A 22 -13.00 13.82 41.67
CA PHE A 22 -12.46 12.64 41.00
C PHE A 22 -13.30 12.22 39.81
N ILE A 23 -14.63 12.10 39.96
CA ILE A 23 -15.54 11.72 38.87
C ILE A 23 -15.43 12.69 37.69
N PHE A 24 -15.44 14.00 37.97
CA PHE A 24 -15.30 15.01 36.93
C PHE A 24 -13.93 14.93 36.21
N SER A 25 -12.86 14.76 36.98
CA SER A 25 -11.50 14.64 36.44
C SER A 25 -11.32 13.40 35.57
N PHE A 26 -11.92 12.26 35.97
CA PHE A 26 -11.89 11.03 35.17
C PHE A 26 -12.65 11.20 33.85
N GLY A 27 -13.88 11.71 33.88
CA GLY A 27 -14.65 11.94 32.65
C GLY A 27 -13.99 12.93 31.70
N TYR A 28 -13.37 14.00 32.23
CA TYR A 28 -12.62 14.95 31.42
C TYR A 28 -11.39 14.31 30.77
N ARG A 29 -10.62 13.51 31.53
CA ARG A 29 -9.46 12.80 31.00
C ARG A 29 -9.84 11.78 29.94
N GLU A 30 -10.93 11.04 30.14
CA GLU A 30 -11.42 10.04 29.20
C GLU A 30 -11.82 10.70 27.87
N ASN A 31 -12.56 11.81 27.92
CA ASN A 31 -12.97 12.54 26.71
C ASN A 31 -11.76 13.08 25.91
N ILE A 32 -10.75 13.64 26.60
CA ILE A 32 -9.51 14.11 25.96
C ILE A 32 -8.68 12.93 25.40
N GLN A 33 -8.65 11.81 26.10
CA GLN A 33 -7.94 10.61 25.67
C GLN A 33 -8.61 9.99 24.44
N GLU A 34 -9.94 9.99 24.37
CA GLU A 34 -10.72 9.52 23.22
C GLU A 34 -10.49 10.41 21.99
N GLU A 35 -10.62 11.73 22.14
CA GLU A 35 -10.36 12.69 21.06
C GLU A 35 -8.94 12.58 20.51
N SER A 36 -7.94 12.54 21.40
CA SER A 36 -6.53 12.36 21.03
C SER A 36 -6.28 11.01 20.35
N SER A 37 -6.94 9.94 20.80
CA SER A 37 -6.80 8.62 20.16
C SER A 37 -7.40 8.59 18.76
N ASN A 38 -8.53 9.26 18.54
CA ASN A 38 -9.16 9.37 17.23
C ASN A 38 -8.32 10.19 16.25
N GLU A 39 -7.79 11.33 16.68
CA GLU A 39 -6.88 12.15 15.87
C GLU A 39 -5.59 11.39 15.54
N SER A 40 -5.00 10.71 16.52
CA SER A 40 -3.81 9.90 16.31
C SER A 40 -4.06 8.76 15.33
N LEU A 41 -5.22 8.09 15.41
CA LEU A 41 -5.60 7.06 14.45
C LEU A 41 -5.73 7.63 13.03
N LEU A 42 -6.40 8.78 12.88
CA LEU A 42 -6.56 9.42 11.58
C LEU A 42 -5.19 9.78 10.96
N SER A 43 -4.29 10.38 11.74
CA SER A 43 -2.93 10.68 11.30
C SER A 43 -2.14 9.43 10.90
N LEU A 44 -2.27 8.34 11.66
CA LEU A 44 -1.66 7.05 11.32
C LEU A 44 -2.18 6.52 9.98
N TYR A 45 -3.50 6.50 9.77
CA TYR A 45 -4.11 6.07 8.50
C TYR A 45 -3.65 6.94 7.33
N GLU A 46 -3.61 8.25 7.51
CA GLU A 46 -3.14 9.19 6.48
C GLU A 46 -1.68 8.91 6.10
N SER A 47 -0.80 8.73 7.10
CA SER A 47 0.61 8.41 6.86
C SER A 47 0.79 7.06 6.15
N ALA A 48 0.04 6.03 6.56
CA ALA A 48 0.07 4.71 5.93
C ALA A 48 -0.44 4.76 4.49
N TRP A 49 -1.48 5.55 4.22
CA TRP A 49 -2.00 5.78 2.87
C TRP A 49 -0.95 6.43 1.97
N TYR A 50 -0.33 7.56 2.40
CA TYR A 50 0.70 8.21 1.61
C TYR A 50 1.92 7.33 1.38
N GLN A 51 2.33 6.56 2.39
CA GLN A 51 3.42 5.60 2.26
C GLN A 51 3.08 4.53 1.21
N THR A 52 1.88 3.97 1.27
CA THR A 52 1.42 2.93 0.33
C THR A 52 1.31 3.49 -1.08
N TYR A 53 0.74 4.69 -1.23
CA TYR A 53 0.62 5.38 -2.51
C TYR A 53 1.99 5.65 -3.14
N ASN A 54 2.92 6.23 -2.39
CA ASN A 54 4.26 6.53 -2.90
C ASN A 54 5.01 5.24 -3.26
N LYS A 55 4.92 4.20 -2.43
CA LYS A 55 5.54 2.90 -2.72
C LYS A 55 4.98 2.28 -4.01
N SER A 56 3.66 2.36 -4.21
CA SER A 56 3.01 1.83 -5.41
C SER A 56 3.42 2.61 -6.66
N PHE A 57 3.50 3.94 -6.55
CA PHE A 57 3.94 4.81 -7.64
C PHE A 57 5.40 4.52 -8.03
N ASP A 58 6.29 4.38 -7.05
CA ASP A 58 7.69 4.03 -7.28
C ASP A 58 7.83 2.65 -7.93
N ALA A 59 7.06 1.65 -7.48
CA ALA A 59 7.03 0.33 -8.10
C ALA A 59 6.60 0.39 -9.57
N MET A 60 5.52 1.11 -9.89
CA MET A 60 5.09 1.32 -11.28
C MET A 60 6.11 2.12 -12.10
N ALA A 61 6.77 3.12 -11.50
CA ALA A 61 7.72 3.98 -12.18
C ALA A 61 8.95 3.21 -12.70
N LYS A 62 9.35 2.12 -12.03
CA LYS A 62 10.43 1.23 -12.50
C LYS A 62 10.15 0.63 -13.88
N TRP A 63 8.89 0.44 -14.23
CA TRP A 63 8.46 -0.17 -15.49
C TRP A 63 8.26 0.82 -16.63
N LEU A 64 8.56 2.11 -16.42
CA LEU A 64 8.45 3.12 -17.47
C LEU A 64 9.41 2.82 -18.64
N PRO A 65 8.96 2.84 -19.91
CA PRO A 65 9.75 2.41 -21.05
C PRO A 65 11.07 3.15 -21.31
N ILE A 66 11.19 4.40 -20.87
CA ILE A 66 12.34 5.26 -21.18
C ILE A 66 13.16 5.58 -19.93
N THR A 67 12.49 5.83 -18.81
CA THR A 67 13.10 6.35 -17.57
C THR A 67 13.09 5.35 -16.43
N GLY A 68 12.42 4.22 -16.59
CA GLY A 68 12.32 3.20 -15.56
C GLY A 68 13.62 2.42 -15.39
N GLU A 69 13.83 1.86 -14.21
CA GLU A 69 14.95 0.96 -13.92
C GLU A 69 14.92 -0.28 -14.85
N ASN A 70 13.72 -0.77 -15.15
CA ASN A 70 13.48 -1.91 -16.04
C ASN A 70 13.23 -1.47 -17.50
N ALA A 71 13.69 -0.28 -17.90
CA ALA A 71 13.51 0.23 -19.27
C ALA A 71 14.09 -0.72 -20.35
N SER A 72 15.15 -1.46 -20.02
CA SER A 72 15.78 -2.45 -20.91
C SER A 72 14.83 -3.56 -21.35
N TYR A 73 13.75 -3.83 -20.61
CA TYR A 73 12.75 -4.83 -20.98
C TYR A 73 11.92 -4.42 -22.19
N TRP A 74 11.89 -3.12 -22.50
CA TRP A 74 11.16 -2.55 -23.62
C TRP A 74 12.07 -2.21 -24.82
N ASP A 75 13.38 -2.33 -24.67
CA ASP A 75 14.33 -2.06 -25.76
C ASP A 75 14.33 -3.25 -26.76
N PRO A 76 14.05 -3.02 -28.06
CA PRO A 76 14.10 -4.05 -29.10
C PRO A 76 15.43 -4.81 -29.23
N ASN A 77 16.53 -4.18 -28.83
CA ASN A 77 17.87 -4.74 -28.95
C ASN A 77 18.37 -5.39 -27.65
N SER A 78 17.52 -5.44 -26.62
CA SER A 78 17.87 -6.00 -25.32
C SER A 78 18.05 -7.52 -25.37
N GLU A 79 19.10 -8.02 -24.74
CA GLU A 79 19.46 -9.44 -24.65
C GLU A 79 18.98 -10.05 -23.32
N ILE A 80 17.69 -9.86 -22.99
CA ILE A 80 17.07 -10.44 -21.79
C ILE A 80 16.34 -11.73 -22.13
N PHE A 81 16.41 -12.76 -21.26
CA PHE A 81 15.67 -14.02 -21.39
C PHE A 81 15.81 -14.72 -22.75
N LEU A 82 16.99 -14.63 -23.38
CA LEU A 82 17.26 -15.20 -24.70
C LEU A 82 17.10 -16.73 -24.76
N ASP A 83 17.18 -17.40 -23.61
CA ASP A 83 17.10 -18.84 -23.42
C ASP A 83 15.69 -19.34 -23.07
N GLU A 84 14.77 -18.44 -22.70
CA GLU A 84 13.42 -18.79 -22.27
C GLU A 84 12.52 -19.21 -23.45
N VAL A 85 12.68 -18.58 -24.61
CA VAL A 85 11.85 -18.84 -25.80
C VAL A 85 12.69 -18.92 -27.06
N ALA A 86 12.23 -19.70 -28.03
CA ALA A 86 12.88 -19.76 -29.35
C ALA A 86 12.78 -18.38 -30.04
N SER A 87 13.88 -17.89 -30.62
CA SER A 87 13.88 -16.64 -31.38
C SER A 87 13.35 -16.82 -32.81
N SER A 88 12.57 -15.85 -33.27
CA SER A 88 12.09 -15.70 -34.64
C SER A 88 13.02 -14.80 -35.48
N ASN A 89 14.10 -14.28 -34.88
CA ASN A 89 15.08 -13.37 -35.47
C ASN A 89 14.49 -12.06 -36.05
N ILE A 90 13.36 -11.59 -35.52
CA ILE A 90 12.76 -10.29 -35.87
C ILE A 90 13.34 -9.21 -34.94
N PHE A 91 13.36 -9.49 -33.63
CA PHE A 91 13.96 -8.64 -32.61
C PHE A 91 14.92 -9.46 -31.73
N THR A 92 15.92 -8.78 -31.15
CA THR A 92 16.80 -9.39 -30.14
C THR A 92 16.02 -9.65 -28.86
N ASN A 93 15.17 -8.70 -28.47
CA ASN A 93 14.29 -8.82 -27.32
C ASN A 93 13.21 -9.90 -27.55
N PRO A 94 13.21 -11.00 -26.78
CA PRO A 94 12.28 -12.10 -26.99
C PRO A 94 10.81 -11.75 -26.80
N LEU A 95 10.47 -10.78 -25.94
CA LEU A 95 9.09 -10.33 -25.77
C LEU A 95 8.59 -9.65 -27.05
N LEU A 96 9.38 -8.74 -27.60
CA LEU A 96 9.01 -8.02 -28.81
C LEU A 96 9.04 -8.93 -30.03
N ASP A 97 9.99 -9.87 -30.09
CA ASP A 97 10.06 -10.89 -31.12
C ASP A 97 8.82 -11.78 -31.13
N THR A 98 8.41 -12.33 -29.98
CA THR A 98 7.24 -13.21 -29.86
C THR A 98 5.93 -12.49 -30.15
N ILE A 99 5.76 -11.24 -29.68
CA ILE A 99 4.60 -10.40 -30.02
C ILE A 99 4.56 -10.14 -31.54
N SER A 100 5.71 -9.83 -32.16
CA SER A 100 5.77 -9.55 -33.60
C SER A 100 5.55 -10.79 -34.48
N ALA A 101 5.89 -11.97 -33.96
CA ALA A 101 5.69 -13.26 -34.60
C ALA A 101 4.30 -13.88 -34.33
N ASP A 102 3.39 -13.16 -33.66
CA ASP A 102 2.05 -13.62 -33.27
C ASP A 102 2.07 -14.88 -32.38
N ARG A 103 3.15 -15.06 -31.62
CA ARG A 103 3.35 -16.17 -30.68
C ARG A 103 2.87 -15.78 -29.28
N ILE A 104 1.55 -15.64 -29.16
CA ILE A 104 0.91 -15.10 -27.95
C ILE A 104 1.21 -15.93 -26.69
N GLY A 105 1.28 -17.26 -26.80
CA GLY A 105 1.58 -18.13 -25.65
C GLY A 105 2.97 -17.85 -25.05
N ASP A 106 3.97 -17.68 -25.91
CA ASP A 106 5.33 -17.37 -25.48
C ASP A 106 5.44 -15.94 -24.94
N ALA A 107 4.71 -14.99 -25.56
CA ALA A 107 4.62 -13.63 -25.06
C ALA A 107 3.96 -13.55 -23.68
N GLN A 108 2.90 -14.34 -23.43
CA GLN A 108 2.24 -14.42 -22.13
C GLN A 108 3.18 -14.96 -21.05
N TYR A 109 3.91 -16.03 -21.35
CA TYR A 109 4.91 -16.60 -20.45
C TYR A 109 6.01 -15.59 -20.09
N LEU A 110 6.53 -14.86 -21.06
CA LEU A 110 7.54 -13.83 -20.81
C LEU A 110 6.99 -12.67 -19.96
N ILE A 111 5.74 -12.23 -20.19
CA ILE A 111 5.12 -11.19 -19.37
C ILE A 111 4.92 -11.69 -17.94
N GLU A 112 4.49 -12.93 -17.75
CA GLU A 112 4.37 -13.54 -16.42
C GLU A 112 5.73 -13.57 -15.71
N LEU A 113 6.78 -14.02 -16.39
CA LEU A 113 8.15 -14.05 -15.85
C LEU A 113 8.69 -12.65 -15.50
N PHE A 114 8.36 -11.63 -16.29
CA PHE A 114 8.80 -10.25 -16.02
C PHE A 114 8.20 -9.71 -14.73
N PHE A 115 6.92 -9.99 -14.49
CA PHE A 115 6.16 -9.39 -13.41
C PHE A 115 5.98 -10.33 -12.21
N GLU A 116 6.44 -11.58 -12.28
CA GLU A 116 6.35 -12.60 -11.22
C GLU A 116 6.77 -12.03 -9.88
N GLU A 117 7.98 -11.46 -9.80
CA GLU A 117 8.54 -10.92 -8.57
C GLU A 117 7.70 -9.76 -8.00
N GLU A 118 7.27 -8.84 -8.86
CA GLU A 118 6.52 -7.66 -8.44
C GLU A 118 5.08 -7.99 -8.00
N LEU A 119 4.48 -9.03 -8.60
CA LEU A 119 3.17 -9.56 -8.22
C LEU A 119 3.27 -10.38 -6.92
N ASP A 120 4.31 -11.22 -6.78
CA ASP A 120 4.54 -12.04 -5.58
C ASP A 120 4.84 -11.19 -4.34
N TYR A 121 5.63 -10.12 -4.49
CA TYR A 121 5.87 -9.17 -3.41
C TYR A 121 4.70 -8.19 -3.18
N GLY A 122 3.65 -8.25 -4.00
CA GLY A 122 2.48 -7.38 -3.89
C GLY A 122 2.80 -5.90 -4.12
N ASN A 123 3.86 -5.60 -4.87
CA ASN A 123 4.19 -4.24 -5.29
C ASN A 123 3.28 -3.79 -6.44
N LEU A 124 2.83 -4.74 -7.27
CA LEU A 124 1.79 -4.56 -8.27
C LEU A 124 0.58 -5.45 -7.93
N SER A 125 -0.63 -4.95 -8.20
CA SER A 125 -1.86 -5.72 -7.97
C SER A 125 -2.30 -6.55 -9.18
N TYR A 126 -1.98 -6.07 -10.38
CA TYR A 126 -2.26 -6.76 -11.64
C TYR A 126 -1.44 -6.11 -12.76
N VAL A 127 -1.26 -6.84 -13.85
CA VAL A 127 -0.64 -6.40 -15.10
C VAL A 127 -1.54 -6.79 -16.26
N MET A 128 -1.75 -5.86 -17.18
CA MET A 128 -2.47 -6.11 -18.42
C MET A 128 -1.68 -5.59 -19.60
N ALA A 129 -1.62 -6.39 -20.66
CA ALA A 129 -1.00 -6.02 -21.92
C ALA A 129 -2.01 -6.12 -23.06
N TYR A 130 -1.97 -5.16 -23.98
CA TYR A 130 -2.87 -5.05 -25.11
C TYR A 130 -2.10 -4.73 -26.38
N PHE A 131 -2.59 -5.26 -27.49
CA PHE A 131 -2.20 -4.80 -28.82
C PHE A 131 -2.68 -3.36 -29.06
N PRO A 132 -2.08 -2.63 -30.02
CA PRO A 132 -2.60 -1.33 -30.46
C PRO A 132 -4.04 -1.38 -30.98
N SER A 133 -4.52 -2.56 -31.40
CA SER A 133 -5.91 -2.81 -31.79
C SER A 133 -6.89 -2.85 -30.62
N GLY A 134 -6.39 -2.92 -29.38
CA GLY A 134 -7.19 -3.13 -28.17
C GLY A 134 -7.43 -4.60 -27.82
N GLU A 135 -6.91 -5.54 -28.61
CA GLU A 135 -6.95 -6.96 -28.28
C GLU A 135 -6.01 -7.26 -27.10
N ARG A 136 -6.49 -8.06 -26.15
CA ARG A 136 -5.75 -8.38 -24.93
C ARG A 136 -4.72 -9.47 -25.18
N ILE A 137 -3.46 -9.18 -24.84
CA ILE A 137 -2.34 -10.12 -24.89
C ILE A 137 -2.22 -10.89 -23.58
N TYR A 138 -2.27 -10.19 -22.44
CA TYR A 138 -2.05 -10.77 -21.11
C TYR A 138 -2.92 -10.10 -20.04
N CYS A 139 -3.28 -10.86 -19.00
CA CYS A 139 -3.91 -10.39 -17.77
C CYS A 139 -3.55 -11.35 -16.64
N GLY A 140 -2.90 -10.83 -15.60
CA GLY A 140 -2.50 -11.55 -14.40
C GLY A 140 -2.27 -10.60 -13.24
#